data_AF-A0A1C3NQ93-F1
#
_entry.id   AF-A0A1C3NQ93-F1
#
_cell.length_a   1.000
_cell.length_b   1.000
_cell.length_c   1.000
_cell.angle_alpha   90.00
_cell.angle_beta   90.00
_cell.angle_gamma   90.00
#
_symmetry.space_group_name_H-M   'P 1'
#
loop_
_entity.id
_entity.type
_entity.pdbx_description
1 polymer ?
#
loop_
_entity_poly.entity_id
_entity_poly.type
_entity_poly.pdbx_seq_one_letter_code
_entity_poly.pdbx_strand_id
1 'polypeptide(L)'
;MTDPLRPALSRLWSSEPDGGMSLQLSATIEGREHALLTVLADPRDEALWVALQVDDACVQIPLEALRKALEVAAEDVHSAEWFARQDADGSDV
;
A
#
# COMPACT_ATOMS: atom_id res chain seq x y z
N MET A 1 -18.14 -11.29 -8.32
CA MET A 1 -17.05 -10.43 -7.85
C MET A 1 -17.68 -9.10 -7.46
N THR A 2 -17.38 -8.60 -6.27
CA THR A 2 -17.83 -7.27 -5.81
C THR A 2 -16.92 -6.21 -6.39
N ASP A 3 -17.47 -5.05 -6.73
CA ASP A 3 -16.68 -3.91 -7.20
C ASP A 3 -15.71 -3.44 -6.10
N PRO A 4 -14.47 -3.05 -6.46
CA PRO A 4 -13.50 -2.59 -5.48
C PRO A 4 -13.91 -1.25 -4.87
N LEU A 5 -13.87 -1.17 -3.54
CA LEU A 5 -14.06 0.08 -2.80
C LEU A 5 -12.86 1.01 -2.99
N ARG A 6 -13.12 2.32 -3.13
CA ARG A 6 -12.10 3.37 -3.32
C ARG A 6 -12.32 4.53 -2.34
N PRO A 7 -12.15 4.31 -1.03
CA PRO A 7 -12.40 5.34 -0.04
C PRO A 7 -11.32 6.43 -0.09
N ALA A 8 -11.64 7.61 0.45
CA ALA A 8 -10.64 8.63 0.71
C ALA A 8 -9.68 8.17 1.83
N LEU A 9 -8.41 8.50 1.69
CA LEU A 9 -7.36 8.13 2.63
C LEU A 9 -7.05 9.28 3.58
N SER A 10 -6.83 8.95 4.85
CA SER A 10 -6.40 9.86 5.91
C SER A 10 -5.08 9.41 6.49
N ARG A 11 -4.29 10.37 6.99
CA ARG A 11 -2.99 10.14 7.62
C ARG A 11 -3.08 10.54 9.08
N LEU A 12 -2.67 9.65 9.97
CA LEU A 12 -2.64 9.87 11.40
C LEU A 12 -1.22 9.64 11.91
N TRP A 13 -0.67 10.65 12.59
CA TRP A 13 0.58 10.51 13.33
C TRP A 13 0.27 10.08 14.76
N SER A 14 1.00 9.11 15.27
CA SER A 14 0.81 8.60 16.64
C SER A 14 2.15 8.47 17.35
N SER A 15 2.14 8.76 18.64
CA SER A 15 3.30 8.52 19.51
C SER A 15 3.27 7.07 19.98
N GLU A 16 4.42 6.42 19.90
CA GLU A 16 4.61 5.05 20.37
C GLU A 16 5.03 5.02 21.85
N PRO A 17 4.77 3.91 22.59
CA PRO A 17 5.10 3.81 24.01
C PRO A 17 6.58 3.98 24.36
N ASP A 18 7.47 3.72 23.40
CA ASP A 18 8.91 3.89 23.51
C ASP A 18 9.38 5.33 23.24
N GLY A 19 8.45 6.24 22.95
CA GLY A 19 8.73 7.63 22.59
C GLY A 19 8.97 7.86 21.10
N GLY A 20 8.87 6.81 20.28
CA GLY A 20 8.91 6.90 18.82
C GLY A 20 7.65 7.51 18.22
N MET A 21 7.65 7.61 16.89
CA MET A 21 6.52 8.09 16.11
C MET A 21 6.18 7.10 15.01
N SER A 22 4.90 6.86 14.79
CA SER A 22 4.39 6.10 13.66
C SER A 22 3.46 6.95 12.79
N LEU A 23 3.31 6.52 11.54
CA LEU A 23 2.39 7.11 10.58
C LEU A 23 1.40 6.04 10.10
N GLN A 24 0.16 6.16 10.53
CA GLN A 24 -0.93 5.29 10.07
C GLN A 24 -1.64 5.89 8.87
N LEU A 25 -1.94 5.05 7.89
CA LEU A 25 -2.90 5.32 6.82
C LEU A 25 -4.24 4.69 7.19
N SER A 26 -5.30 5.50 7.22
CA SER A 26 -6.66 5.04 7.51
C SER A 26 -7.63 5.42 6.40
N ALA A 27 -8.79 4.77 6.39
CA ALA A 27 -9.91 5.11 5.53
C ALA A 27 -11.23 4.94 6.27
N THR A 28 -12.23 5.76 5.89
CA THR A 28 -13.61 5.53 6.34
C THR A 28 -14.32 4.57 5.39
N ILE A 29 -14.74 3.42 5.89
CA ILE A 29 -15.47 2.39 5.16
C ILE A 29 -16.76 2.12 5.94
N GLU A 30 -17.92 2.22 5.27
CA GLU A 30 -19.24 2.03 5.89
C GLU A 30 -19.45 2.88 7.18
N GLY A 31 -18.91 4.10 7.18
CA GLY A 31 -19.03 5.03 8.30
C GLY A 31 -18.15 4.72 9.51
N ARG A 32 -17.23 3.76 9.40
CA ARG A 32 -16.25 3.41 10.42
C ARG A 32 -14.84 3.70 9.93
N GLU A 33 -13.97 4.14 10.82
CA GLU A 33 -12.55 4.29 10.50
C GLU A 33 -11.85 2.93 10.58
N HIS A 34 -11.07 2.62 9.55
CA HIS A 34 -10.26 1.41 9.45
C HIS A 34 -8.80 1.80 9.24
N ALA A 35 -7.91 1.25 10.06
CA ALA A 35 -6.48 1.28 9.80
C ALA A 35 -6.18 0.35 8.62
N LEU A 36 -5.40 0.84 7.65
CA LEU A 36 -5.02 0.09 6.46
C LEU A 36 -3.57 -0.41 6.57
N LEU A 37 -2.67 0.49 6.94
CA LEU A 37 -1.26 0.19 7.23
C LEU A 37 -0.67 1.23 8.17
N THR A 38 0.44 0.87 8.79
CA THR A 38 1.22 1.77 9.66
C THR A 38 2.68 1.71 9.26
N VAL A 39 3.31 2.87 9.10
CA VAL A 39 4.76 3.00 8.95
C VAL A 39 5.37 3.21 10.33
N LEU A 40 6.38 2.41 10.67
CA LEU A 40 7.10 2.46 11.93
C LEU A 40 8.61 2.34 11.71
N ALA A 41 9.41 2.78 12.68
CA ALA A 41 10.85 2.56 12.72
C ALA A 41 11.19 1.34 13.59
N ASP A 42 12.16 0.54 13.18
CA ASP A 42 12.73 -0.51 14.05
C ASP A 42 13.65 0.14 15.10
N PRO A 43 13.41 -0.09 16.40
CA PRO A 43 14.20 0.54 17.47
C PRO A 43 15.68 0.09 17.51
N ARG A 44 16.08 -0.90 16.72
CA ARG A 44 17.46 -1.43 16.70
C ARG A 44 18.35 -0.68 15.73
N ASP A 45 17.83 -0.33 14.55
CA ASP A 45 18.61 0.21 13.44
C ASP A 45 17.93 1.37 12.70
N GLU A 46 16.77 1.83 13.18
CA GLU A 46 15.97 2.90 12.59
C GLU A 46 15.47 2.59 11.16
N ALA A 47 15.51 1.33 10.71
CA ALA A 47 14.94 0.95 9.43
C ALA A 47 13.42 1.15 9.45
N LEU A 48 12.86 1.68 8.35
CA LEU A 48 11.43 1.90 8.24
C LEU A 48 10.70 0.67 7.68
N TRP A 49 9.62 0.31 8.34
CA TRP A 49 8.78 -0.84 8.01
C TRP A 49 7.34 -0.40 7.82
N VAL A 50 6.66 -1.06 6.89
CA VAL A 50 5.21 -0.97 6.69
C VAL A 50 4.59 -2.20 7.33
N ALA A 51 3.86 -1.99 8.43
CA ALA A 51 3.02 -2.99 9.06
C ALA A 51 1.61 -2.98 8.46
N LEU A 52 1.09 -4.16 8.14
CA LEU A 52 -0.28 -4.37 7.69
C LEU A 52 -0.85 -5.63 8.34
N GLN A 53 -2.17 -5.64 8.56
CA GLN A 53 -2.87 -6.80 9.07
C GLN A 53 -3.29 -7.71 7.89
N VAL A 54 -2.88 -8.97 7.92
CA VAL A 54 -3.28 -10.02 6.98
C VAL A 54 -3.87 -11.15 7.81
N ASP A 55 -5.20 -11.33 7.70
CA ASP A 55 -5.96 -12.23 8.57
C ASP A 55 -5.67 -11.95 10.06
N ASP A 56 -5.16 -12.91 10.81
CA ASP A 56 -4.76 -12.80 12.22
C ASP A 56 -3.28 -12.41 12.42
N ALA A 57 -2.51 -12.22 11.35
CA ALA A 57 -1.09 -11.88 11.40
C ALA A 57 -0.80 -10.40 11.10
N CYS A 58 0.11 -9.80 11.87
CA CYS A 58 0.75 -8.54 11.51
C CYS A 58 1.98 -8.85 10.65
N VAL A 59 1.97 -8.39 9.40
CA VAL A 59 3.06 -8.57 8.43
C VAL A 59 3.81 -7.25 8.28
N GLN A 60 5.14 -7.32 8.26
CA GLN A 60 6.01 -6.17 8.05
C GLN A 60 6.79 -6.31 6.75
N ILE A 61 6.78 -5.24 5.95
CA ILE A 61 7.52 -5.12 4.69
C ILE A 61 8.49 -3.95 4.81
N PRO A 62 9.76 -4.08 4.41
CA PRO A 62 10.67 -2.93 4.38
C PRO A 62 10.11 -1.83 3.49
N LEU A 63 10.06 -0.58 3.98
CA LEU A 63 9.48 0.54 3.23
C LEU A 63 10.17 0.74 1.88
N GLU A 64 11.50 0.59 1.85
CA GLU A 64 12.30 0.71 0.63
C GLU A 64 11.98 -0.38 -0.40
N ALA A 65 11.65 -1.59 0.05
CA ALA A 65 11.25 -2.67 -0.85
C ALA A 65 9.85 -2.38 -1.46
N LEU A 66 8.91 -1.89 -0.64
CA LEU A 66 7.59 -1.50 -1.12
C LEU A 66 7.67 -0.34 -2.13
N ARG A 67 8.49 0.68 -1.84
CA ARG A 67 8.69 1.83 -2.76
C ARG A 67 9.13 1.37 -4.14
N LYS A 68 10.17 0.53 -4.21
CA LYS A 68 10.68 0.00 -5.49
C LYS A 68 9.63 -0.82 -6.22
N ALA A 69 8.85 -1.63 -5.50
CA ALA A 69 7.78 -2.41 -6.11
C ALA A 69 6.68 -1.51 -6.70
N LEU A 70 6.34 -0.41 -6.02
CA LEU A 70 5.35 0.56 -6.53
C LEU A 70 5.84 1.33 -7.76
N GLU A 71 7.14 1.66 -7.81
CA GLU A 71 7.76 2.29 -8.99
C GLU A 71 7.64 1.39 -10.22
N VAL A 72 8.07 0.12 -10.09
CA VAL A 72 7.93 -0.88 -11.17
C VAL A 72 6.45 -1.08 -11.55
N ALA A 73 5.57 -1.16 -10.56
CA ALA A 73 4.15 -1.34 -10.82
C ALA A 73 3.53 -0.18 -11.60
N ALA A 74 3.95 1.06 -11.34
CA ALA A 74 3.46 2.22 -12.07
C ALA A 74 3.83 2.21 -13.56
N GLU A 75 4.93 1.54 -13.91
CA GLU A 75 5.42 1.41 -15.29
C GLU A 75 4.80 0.20 -15.99
N ASP A 76 4.77 -0.97 -15.33
CA ASP A 76 4.51 -2.25 -15.98
C ASP A 76 3.11 -2.86 -15.72
N VAL A 77 2.38 -2.37 -14.71
CA VAL A 77 1.05 -2.93 -14.39
C VAL A 77 -0.01 -2.29 -15.27
N HIS A 78 -0.53 -3.09 -16.20
CA HIS A 78 -1.60 -2.69 -17.11
C HIS A 78 -2.78 -3.65 -17.08
N SER A 79 -3.96 -3.16 -17.48
CA SER A 79 -5.15 -4.00 -17.59
C SER A 79 -5.09 -4.90 -18.83
N ALA A 80 -5.87 -5.99 -18.84
CA ALA A 80 -5.94 -6.88 -20.00
C ALA A 80 -6.37 -6.13 -21.28
N GLU A 81 -7.28 -5.16 -21.16
CA GLU A 81 -7.73 -4.32 -22.26
C GLU A 81 -6.65 -3.38 -22.77
N TRP A 82 -5.69 -2.99 -21.93
CA TRP A 82 -4.52 -2.25 -22.39
C TRP A 82 -3.66 -3.13 -23.29
N PHE A 83 -3.33 -4.36 -22.87
CA PHE A 83 -2.54 -5.29 -23.69
C PHE A 83 -3.23 -5.65 -25.00
N ALA A 84 -4.55 -5.92 -24.97
CA ALA A 84 -5.32 -6.22 -26.19
C ALA A 84 -5.29 -5.08 -27.21
N ARG A 85 -5.18 -3.81 -26.76
CA ARG A 85 -5.02 -2.66 -27.66
C ARG A 85 -3.62 -2.58 -28.26
N GLN A 86 -2.58 -2.98 -27.53
CA GLN A 86 -1.21 -3.01 -28.06
C GLN A 86 -1.05 -4.12 -29.11
N ASP A 87 -1.62 -5.30 -28.89
CA ASP A 87 -1.55 -6.41 -29.85
C ASP A 87 -2.30 -6.11 -31.14
N ALA A 88 -3.43 -5.41 -31.04
CA ALA A 88 -4.21 -4.98 -32.21
C ALA A 88 -3.46 -3.91 -33.04
N ASP A 89 -2.76 -2.97 -32.38
CA ASP A 89 -1.97 -1.92 -33.04
C ASP A 89 -0.65 -2.47 -33.63
N GLY A 90 -0.10 -3.54 -33.03
CA GLY A 90 1.11 -4.23 -33.51
C GLY A 90 0.87 -5.24 -34.65
N SER A 91 -0.39 -5.50 -35.03
CA SER A 91 -0.76 -6.47 -36.08
C SER A 91 -0.96 -5.84 -37.47
N ASP A 92 -0.72 -4.54 -37.61
CA ASP A 92 -0.86 -3.75 -38.86
C ASP A 92 0.52 -3.49 -39.56
N VAL A 93 1.46 -4.44 -39.44
CA VAL A 93 2.78 -4.45 -40.15
C VAL A 93 2.99 -5.76 -40.89
#